data_AF-A0AA39KQZ8-F1
#
_entry.id   AF-A0AA39KQZ8-F1
#
_cell.length_a   1.000
_cell.length_b   1.000
_cell.length_c   1.000
_cell.angle_alpha   90.00
_cell.angle_beta   90.00
_cell.angle_gamma   90.00
#
_symmetry.space_group_name_H-M   'P 1'
#
loop_
_entity.id
_entity.type
_entity.pdbx_description
1 polymer ?
#
loop_
_entity_poly.entity_id
_entity_poly.type
_entity_poly.pdbx_seq_one_letter_code
_entity_poly.pdbx_strand_id
1 'polypeptide(L)'
;MCGKPPHHNALQCTYKEMRNKDTIPHLKKCFSYAIDQNKGTSAQLTKTLRSIPDHLYNHRENCGEWCQRKNGVGLQKVILHDKHLYNNLHNIFNKYANNAPKFSVVTSSQGNESLNNIMAHKAPKNNCYSLSESADFRLASAVASKNDGDSYLMKVKKILSLSPGKDTESYVRSQDSIRKKRAVKAKLAIFKKRRNMLAIKRKALRTKNATFEGIQYQSNCGMETDSGFVPTSSNLISFNNVTLLPVSQFLSSISTQCLLVAHNARFDSSHLIHSIVTTEMVDKFSTILLGFTDTLAIFRKNLPERKGRDMFKLEQLA
;
A
#
# COMPACT_ATOMS: atom_id res chain seq x y z
N MET A 1 -21.10 9.42 -20.95
CA MET A 1 -19.90 9.84 -21.71
C MET A 1 -18.66 9.49 -20.91
N CYS A 2 -17.57 9.13 -21.60
CA CYS A 2 -16.37 8.50 -21.04
C CYS A 2 -15.59 9.42 -20.10
N GLY A 3 -15.17 8.87 -18.96
CA GLY A 3 -14.23 9.51 -18.03
C GLY A 3 -13.78 8.51 -16.97
N LYS A 4 -12.88 7.58 -17.32
CA LYS A 4 -12.20 6.67 -16.37
C LYS A 4 -10.74 6.40 -16.79
N PRO A 5 -9.79 6.30 -15.84
CA PRO A 5 -8.34 6.64 -15.94
C PRO A 5 -7.48 5.70 -16.80
N PRO A 6 -6.24 6.10 -17.20
CA PRO A 6 -5.71 5.77 -18.53
C PRO A 6 -5.14 4.36 -18.71
N HIS A 7 -4.31 3.76 -17.84
CA HIS A 7 -3.52 2.61 -18.33
C HIS A 7 -4.14 1.21 -18.19
N HIS A 8 -5.07 0.96 -17.26
CA HIS A 8 -5.83 -0.30 -17.22
C HIS A 8 -7.16 -0.25 -18.00
N ASN A 9 -7.72 0.95 -18.21
CA ASN A 9 -8.95 1.14 -18.99
C ASN A 9 -8.70 1.42 -20.47
N ALA A 10 -7.50 1.82 -20.89
CA ALA A 10 -7.21 2.08 -22.32
C ALA A 10 -7.57 0.85 -23.20
N LEU A 11 -7.16 -0.35 -22.78
CA LEU A 11 -7.52 -1.57 -23.52
C LEU A 11 -9.02 -1.90 -23.45
N GLN A 12 -9.71 -1.58 -22.35
CA GLN A 12 -11.15 -1.82 -22.21
C GLN A 12 -11.99 -0.87 -23.06
N CYS A 13 -11.54 0.37 -23.21
CA CYS A 13 -12.16 1.37 -24.08
C CYS A 13 -11.91 1.04 -25.56
N THR A 14 -10.72 0.53 -25.88
CA THR A 14 -10.31 0.25 -27.27
C THR A 14 -10.86 -1.08 -27.80
N TYR A 15 -10.80 -2.16 -27.01
CA TYR A 15 -11.13 -3.52 -27.47
C TYR A 15 -12.42 -4.04 -26.83
N LYS A 16 -13.38 -4.51 -27.65
CA LYS A 16 -14.67 -5.05 -27.17
C LYS A 16 -14.48 -6.28 -26.27
N GLU A 17 -13.53 -7.17 -26.60
CA GLU A 17 -13.26 -8.39 -25.84
C GLU A 17 -12.76 -8.12 -24.40
N MET A 18 -12.14 -6.95 -24.18
CA MET A 18 -11.65 -6.51 -22.86
C MET A 18 -12.75 -5.90 -21.98
N ARG A 19 -13.93 -5.62 -22.53
CA ARG A 19 -15.12 -5.18 -21.77
C ARG A 19 -15.87 -6.33 -21.11
N ASN A 20 -15.62 -7.56 -21.52
CA ASN A 20 -16.21 -8.72 -20.87
C ASN A 20 -15.73 -8.77 -19.40
N LYS A 21 -16.69 -8.94 -18.50
CA LYS A 21 -16.48 -8.96 -17.04
C LYS A 21 -15.51 -10.05 -16.60
N ASP A 22 -15.37 -11.13 -17.38
CA ASP A 22 -14.52 -12.28 -17.05
C ASP A 22 -13.08 -12.18 -17.58
N THR A 23 -12.81 -11.35 -18.60
CA THR A 23 -11.49 -11.30 -19.27
C THR A 23 -10.38 -10.82 -18.34
N ILE A 24 -10.55 -9.66 -17.69
CA ILE A 24 -9.54 -9.12 -16.76
C ILE A 24 -9.33 -10.03 -15.52
N PRO A 25 -10.39 -10.53 -14.85
CA PRO A 25 -10.21 -11.50 -13.78
C PRO A 25 -9.45 -12.75 -14.22
N HIS A 26 -9.71 -13.25 -15.43
CA HIS A 26 -9.00 -14.41 -15.98
C HIS A 26 -7.52 -14.12 -16.24
N LEU A 27 -7.20 -12.97 -16.85
CA LEU A 27 -5.82 -12.48 -17.02
C LEU A 27 -5.07 -12.40 -15.69
N LYS A 28 -5.68 -11.79 -14.67
CA LYS A 28 -5.12 -11.70 -13.32
C LYS A 28 -4.88 -13.08 -12.71
N LYS A 29 -5.81 -14.02 -12.92
CA LYS A 29 -5.69 -15.40 -12.46
C LYS A 29 -4.49 -16.10 -13.11
N CYS A 30 -4.33 -15.98 -14.42
CA CYS A 30 -3.19 -16.56 -15.16
C CYS A 30 -1.86 -16.01 -14.65
N PHE A 31 -1.76 -14.69 -14.48
CA PHE A 31 -0.57 -14.04 -13.93
C PHE A 31 -0.26 -14.50 -12.50
N SER A 32 -1.26 -14.57 -11.62
CA SER A 32 -1.05 -15.04 -10.25
C SER A 32 -0.60 -16.51 -10.18
N TYR A 33 -1.14 -17.38 -11.03
CA TYR A 33 -0.71 -18.78 -11.11
C TYR A 33 0.73 -18.91 -11.63
N ALA A 34 1.08 -18.13 -12.66
CA ALA A 34 2.45 -18.07 -13.16
C ALA A 34 3.44 -17.68 -12.06
N ILE A 35 3.12 -16.70 -11.22
CA ILE A 35 3.98 -16.32 -10.09
C ILE A 35 4.02 -17.43 -9.03
N ASP A 36 2.88 -17.99 -8.66
CA ASP A 36 2.80 -18.95 -7.54
C ASP A 36 3.60 -20.23 -7.80
N GLN A 37 3.63 -20.68 -9.06
CA GLN A 37 4.34 -21.89 -9.49
C GLN A 37 5.85 -21.68 -9.70
N ASN A 38 6.30 -20.44 -9.91
CA ASN A 38 7.70 -20.14 -10.25
C ASN A 38 8.43 -19.35 -9.16
N LYS A 39 8.04 -19.54 -7.88
CA LYS A 39 8.69 -18.88 -6.74
C LYS A 39 10.18 -19.21 -6.69
N GLY A 40 11.02 -18.20 -6.54
CA GLY A 40 12.47 -18.35 -6.50
C GLY A 40 13.15 -18.69 -7.83
N THR A 41 12.40 -18.89 -8.93
CA THR A 41 12.95 -19.26 -10.24
C THR A 41 12.58 -18.20 -11.29
N SER A 42 13.38 -17.14 -11.38
CA SER A 42 13.13 -16.00 -12.28
C SER A 42 13.11 -16.39 -13.77
N ALA A 43 14.03 -17.26 -14.20
CA ALA A 43 14.13 -17.69 -15.60
C ALA A 43 12.88 -18.44 -16.09
N GLN A 44 12.33 -19.33 -15.25
CA GLN A 44 11.11 -20.08 -15.58
C GLN A 44 9.88 -19.17 -15.54
N LEU A 45 9.85 -18.20 -14.62
CA LEU A 45 8.80 -17.18 -14.58
C LEU A 45 8.79 -16.33 -15.85
N THR A 46 9.95 -15.89 -16.36
CA THR A 46 10.05 -15.15 -17.63
C THR A 46 9.41 -15.92 -18.78
N LYS A 47 9.76 -17.21 -18.95
CA LYS A 47 9.18 -18.07 -20.00
C LYS A 47 7.66 -18.20 -19.83
N THR A 48 7.22 -18.46 -18.59
CA THR A 48 5.80 -18.61 -18.25
C THR A 48 5.01 -17.34 -18.59
N LEU A 49 5.49 -16.16 -18.21
CA LEU A 49 4.83 -14.89 -18.46
C LEU A 49 4.66 -14.60 -19.96
N ARG A 50 5.68 -14.91 -20.77
CA ARG A 50 5.63 -14.73 -22.24
C ARG A 50 4.61 -15.64 -22.93
N SER A 51 4.29 -16.79 -22.33
CA SER A 51 3.30 -17.74 -22.86
C SER A 51 1.84 -17.42 -22.49
N ILE A 52 1.58 -16.44 -21.61
CA ILE A 52 0.20 -16.09 -21.20
C ILE A 52 -0.64 -15.56 -22.37
N PRO A 53 -0.15 -14.65 -23.24
CA PRO A 53 -0.88 -14.25 -24.45
C PRO A 53 -1.24 -15.45 -25.33
N ASP A 54 -0.29 -16.35 -25.60
CA ASP A 54 -0.50 -17.54 -26.41
C ASP A 54 -1.58 -18.45 -25.83
N HIS A 55 -1.60 -18.59 -24.50
CA HIS A 55 -2.65 -19.31 -23.78
C HIS A 55 -4.04 -18.71 -24.07
N LEU A 56 -4.20 -17.39 -24.01
CA LEU A 56 -5.49 -16.71 -24.19
C LEU A 56 -6.06 -16.83 -25.61
N TYR A 57 -5.18 -17.00 -26.60
CA TYR A 57 -5.53 -17.13 -28.02
C TYR A 57 -5.54 -18.59 -28.50
N ASN A 58 -5.47 -19.55 -27.56
CA ASN A 58 -5.52 -20.99 -27.85
C ASN A 58 -4.34 -21.48 -28.71
N HIS A 59 -3.20 -20.78 -28.69
CA HIS A 59 -1.94 -21.24 -29.30
C HIS A 59 -1.24 -22.21 -28.34
N ARG A 60 -1.41 -23.50 -28.62
CA ARG A 60 -1.03 -24.59 -27.68
C ARG A 60 0.47 -24.89 -27.65
N GLU A 61 1.19 -24.53 -28.70
CA GLU A 61 2.61 -24.88 -28.89
C GLU A 61 3.52 -24.24 -27.85
N ASN A 62 3.14 -23.05 -27.35
CA ASN A 62 3.96 -22.28 -26.41
C ASN A 62 3.47 -22.35 -24.96
N CYS A 63 2.41 -23.10 -24.66
CA CYS A 63 1.90 -23.24 -23.30
C CYS A 63 2.81 -24.15 -22.44
N GLY A 64 3.43 -23.57 -21.41
CA GLY A 64 4.23 -24.30 -20.43
C GLY A 64 3.41 -25.17 -19.46
N GLU A 65 4.09 -25.86 -18.54
CA GLU A 65 3.49 -26.77 -17.54
C GLU A 65 2.48 -26.10 -16.59
N TRP A 66 2.52 -24.77 -16.48
CA TRP A 66 1.56 -23.97 -15.72
C TRP A 66 0.13 -24.08 -16.25
N CYS A 67 -0.03 -24.44 -17.53
CA CYS A 67 -1.32 -24.59 -18.17
C CYS A 67 -1.97 -25.92 -17.76
N GLN A 68 -3.01 -25.85 -16.91
CA GLN A 68 -3.80 -27.01 -16.47
C GLN A 68 -4.47 -27.80 -17.62
N ARG A 69 -4.40 -27.28 -18.85
CA ARG A 69 -4.96 -27.88 -20.07
C ARG A 69 -4.06 -28.95 -20.69
N LYS A 70 -2.74 -28.97 -20.41
CA LYS A 70 -1.86 -30.09 -20.82
C LYS A 70 -2.33 -31.42 -20.22
N ASN A 71 -3.02 -31.37 -19.08
CA ASN A 71 -3.49 -32.55 -18.35
C ASN A 71 -4.95 -32.93 -18.67
N GLY A 72 -5.61 -32.27 -19.64
CA GLY A 72 -6.93 -32.67 -20.14
C GLY A 72 -8.17 -32.27 -19.31
N VAL A 73 -8.03 -31.49 -18.24
CA VAL A 73 -9.12 -31.30 -17.23
C VAL A 73 -9.83 -29.92 -17.29
N GLY A 74 -9.51 -29.04 -18.23
CA GLY A 74 -10.03 -27.65 -18.21
C GLY A 74 -10.53 -27.10 -19.54
N LEU A 75 -11.82 -26.70 -19.59
CA LEU A 75 -12.36 -25.80 -20.60
C LEU A 75 -11.82 -24.38 -20.37
N GLN A 76 -11.28 -23.76 -21.41
CA GLN A 76 -10.82 -22.37 -21.34
C GLN A 76 -12.04 -21.43 -21.31
N LYS A 77 -12.22 -20.72 -20.19
CA LYS A 77 -13.39 -19.85 -19.97
C LYS A 77 -13.39 -18.60 -20.85
N VAL A 78 -12.22 -18.10 -21.25
CA VAL A 78 -12.05 -16.89 -22.07
C VAL A 78 -11.07 -17.18 -23.19
N ILE A 79 -11.54 -17.09 -24.43
CA ILE A 79 -10.74 -17.17 -25.65
C ILE A 79 -10.87 -15.81 -26.35
N LEU A 80 -9.73 -15.26 -26.76
CA LEU A 80 -9.63 -13.97 -27.46
C LEU A 80 -9.32 -14.22 -28.93
N HIS A 81 -9.75 -13.31 -29.81
CA HIS A 81 -9.61 -13.46 -31.26
C HIS A 81 -8.94 -12.27 -31.95
N ASP A 82 -8.97 -11.08 -31.34
CA ASP A 82 -8.41 -9.88 -31.95
C ASP A 82 -6.87 -9.88 -32.00
N LYS A 83 -6.30 -9.80 -33.21
CA LYS A 83 -4.86 -9.80 -33.47
C LYS A 83 -4.12 -8.56 -32.94
N HIS A 84 -4.76 -7.39 -32.96
CA HIS A 84 -4.15 -6.16 -32.41
C HIS A 84 -4.11 -6.21 -30.88
N LEU A 85 -5.14 -6.80 -30.26
CA LEU A 85 -5.15 -7.06 -28.84
C LEU A 85 -4.06 -8.09 -28.45
N TYR A 86 -3.83 -9.11 -29.28
CA TYR A 86 -2.77 -10.10 -29.06
C TYR A 86 -1.39 -9.42 -28.95
N ASN A 87 -1.04 -8.59 -29.94
CA ASN A 87 0.24 -7.87 -29.97
C ASN A 87 0.40 -6.96 -28.75
N ASN A 88 -0.67 -6.26 -28.34
CA ASN A 88 -0.64 -5.39 -27.16
C ASN A 88 -0.46 -6.18 -25.86
N LEU A 89 -1.19 -7.30 -25.71
CA LEU A 89 -1.01 -8.19 -24.56
C LEU A 89 0.40 -8.77 -24.53
N HIS A 90 0.92 -9.19 -25.69
CA HIS A 90 2.28 -9.70 -25.81
C HIS A 90 3.33 -8.66 -25.38
N ASN A 91 3.18 -7.41 -25.80
CA ASN A 91 4.04 -6.31 -25.35
C ASN A 91 3.98 -6.07 -23.84
N ILE A 92 2.78 -6.10 -23.25
CA ILE A 92 2.59 -5.92 -21.81
C ILE A 92 3.24 -7.08 -21.03
N PHE A 93 2.99 -8.32 -21.42
CA PHE A 93 3.55 -9.48 -20.75
C PHE A 93 5.05 -9.62 -20.96
N ASN A 94 5.60 -9.15 -22.08
CA ASN A 94 7.06 -9.03 -22.27
C ASN A 94 7.68 -8.04 -21.28
N LYS A 95 7.06 -6.88 -21.03
CA LYS A 95 7.53 -5.94 -20.00
C LYS A 95 7.52 -6.57 -18.60
N TYR A 96 6.50 -7.36 -18.28
CA TYR A 96 6.47 -8.09 -17.01
C TYR A 96 7.50 -9.21 -16.95
N ALA A 97 7.70 -9.96 -18.03
CA ALA A 97 8.69 -11.02 -18.12
C ALA A 97 10.12 -10.51 -17.96
N ASN A 98 10.43 -9.31 -18.48
CA ASN A 98 11.71 -8.65 -18.30
C ASN A 98 11.95 -8.23 -16.84
N ASN A 99 10.87 -8.01 -16.07
CA ASN A 99 10.93 -7.72 -14.63
C ASN A 99 10.68 -8.97 -13.76
N ALA A 100 10.74 -10.19 -14.32
CA ALA A 100 10.48 -11.43 -13.59
C ALA A 100 11.29 -11.61 -12.30
N PRO A 101 12.58 -11.18 -12.20
CA PRO A 101 13.31 -11.27 -10.93
C PRO A 101 12.57 -10.59 -9.77
N LYS A 102 11.99 -9.40 -10.01
CA LYS A 102 11.20 -8.66 -9.00
C LYS A 102 9.98 -9.45 -8.54
N PHE A 103 9.34 -10.18 -9.44
CA PHE A 103 8.12 -10.96 -9.16
C PHE A 103 8.42 -12.33 -8.54
N SER A 104 9.57 -12.94 -8.87
CA SER A 104 9.96 -14.27 -8.38
C SER A 104 10.31 -14.31 -6.89
N VAL A 105 10.74 -13.17 -6.35
CA VAL A 105 11.14 -12.99 -4.95
C VAL A 105 9.96 -12.56 -4.07
N VAL A 106 8.79 -12.25 -4.65
CA VAL A 106 7.67 -11.66 -3.90
C VAL A 106 7.23 -12.60 -2.78
N THR A 107 7.60 -12.20 -1.57
CA THR A 107 7.12 -12.77 -0.32
C THR A 107 5.65 -12.40 -0.14
N SER A 108 4.89 -13.25 0.56
CA SER A 108 3.45 -13.03 0.72
C SER A 108 3.19 -11.67 1.39
N SER A 109 2.52 -10.74 0.70
CA SER A 109 2.15 -9.43 1.28
C SER A 109 1.40 -9.59 2.59
N GLN A 110 0.59 -10.66 2.70
CA GLN A 110 -0.18 -11.00 3.90
C GLN A 110 0.70 -11.27 5.14
N GLY A 111 1.88 -11.88 4.95
CA GLY A 111 2.84 -12.13 6.03
C GLY A 111 3.42 -10.82 6.56
N ASN A 112 3.85 -9.96 5.64
CA ASN A 112 4.45 -8.67 5.94
C ASN A 112 3.42 -7.71 6.54
N GLU A 113 2.20 -7.64 5.99
CA GLU A 113 1.09 -6.88 6.56
C GLU A 113 0.74 -7.36 7.97
N SER A 114 0.73 -8.67 8.21
CA SER A 114 0.49 -9.20 9.55
C SER A 114 1.60 -8.83 10.53
N LEU A 115 2.86 -8.81 10.12
CA LEU A 115 3.98 -8.38 10.96
C LEU A 115 3.89 -6.87 11.23
N ASN A 116 3.64 -6.06 10.20
CA ASN A 116 3.48 -4.61 10.32
C ASN A 116 2.35 -4.23 11.27
N ASN A 117 1.24 -4.96 11.26
CA ASN A 117 0.15 -4.76 12.21
C ASN A 117 0.57 -5.06 13.66
N ILE A 118 1.38 -6.10 13.89
CA ILE A 118 1.90 -6.41 15.23
C ILE A 118 2.88 -5.32 15.67
N MET A 119 3.79 -4.90 14.79
CA MET A 119 4.75 -3.83 15.06
C MET A 119 4.03 -2.52 15.41
N ALA A 120 3.02 -2.12 14.64
CA ALA A 120 2.22 -0.93 14.90
C ALA A 120 1.46 -1.01 16.25
N HIS A 121 1.07 -2.21 16.68
CA HIS A 121 0.44 -2.40 17.99
C HIS A 121 1.46 -2.36 19.15
N LYS A 122 2.67 -2.89 18.95
CA LYS A 122 3.73 -2.93 19.98
C LYS A 122 4.46 -1.59 20.10
N ALA A 123 4.56 -0.82 19.01
CA ALA A 123 5.14 0.51 18.92
C ALA A 123 4.15 1.48 18.24
N PRO A 124 3.11 1.93 18.96
CA PRO A 124 2.10 2.80 18.39
C PRO A 124 2.65 4.18 18.05
N LYS A 125 2.24 4.73 16.90
CA LYS A 125 2.74 6.02 16.37
C LYS A 125 2.35 7.25 17.20
N ASN A 126 1.39 7.11 18.12
CA ASN A 126 0.98 8.21 19.00
C ASN A 126 2.02 8.52 20.09
N ASN A 127 2.98 7.62 20.30
CA ASN A 127 4.07 7.77 21.24
C ASN A 127 5.40 7.69 20.49
N CYS A 128 6.30 8.64 20.74
CA CYS A 128 7.64 8.63 20.15
C CYS A 128 8.55 7.67 20.95
N TYR A 129 8.92 6.54 20.36
CA TYR A 129 9.88 5.59 20.95
C TYR A 129 11.26 5.63 20.29
N SER A 130 11.40 6.33 19.16
CA SER A 130 12.58 6.33 18.28
C SER A 130 13.85 6.91 18.89
N LEU A 131 13.75 7.59 20.04
CA LEU A 131 14.88 8.18 20.75
C LEU A 131 15.39 7.30 21.91
N SER A 132 14.95 6.05 22.00
CA SER A 132 15.31 5.13 23.08
C SER A 132 15.44 3.69 22.59
N GLU A 133 16.21 2.87 23.31
CA GLU A 133 16.32 1.42 23.10
C GLU A 133 14.97 0.70 23.21
N SER A 134 13.95 1.34 23.79
CA SER A 134 12.58 0.81 23.86
C SER A 134 12.02 0.49 22.47
N ALA A 135 12.40 1.23 21.43
CA ALA A 135 11.98 0.93 20.06
C ALA A 135 12.47 -0.45 19.63
N ASP A 136 13.74 -0.75 19.86
CA ASP A 136 14.36 -2.02 19.47
C ASP A 136 13.73 -3.20 20.21
N PHE A 137 13.53 -3.08 21.53
CA PHE A 137 12.86 -4.11 22.31
C PHE A 137 11.42 -4.38 21.84
N ARG A 138 10.68 -3.33 21.45
CA ARG A 138 9.30 -3.48 20.94
C ARG A 138 9.26 -4.18 19.58
N LEU A 139 10.18 -3.85 18.69
CA LEU A 139 10.32 -4.49 17.39
C LEU A 139 10.79 -5.95 17.53
N ALA A 140 11.78 -6.21 18.39
CA ALA A 140 12.23 -7.56 18.72
C ALA A 140 11.09 -8.41 19.31
N SER A 141 10.32 -7.84 20.26
CA SER A 141 9.10 -8.47 20.80
C SER A 141 8.08 -8.78 19.71
N ALA A 142 7.87 -7.88 18.74
CA ALA A 142 6.92 -8.10 17.64
C ALA A 142 7.35 -9.27 16.75
N VAL A 143 8.64 -9.36 16.43
CA VAL A 143 9.22 -10.47 15.65
C VAL A 143 9.12 -11.78 16.43
N ALA A 144 9.46 -11.78 17.72
CA ALA A 144 9.36 -12.96 18.58
C ALA A 144 7.90 -13.45 18.72
N SER A 145 6.95 -12.56 18.99
CA SER A 145 5.50 -12.88 18.99
C SER A 145 5.04 -13.44 17.65
N LYS A 146 5.58 -12.97 16.51
CA LYS A 146 5.20 -13.46 15.19
C LYS A 146 5.68 -14.89 14.94
N ASN A 147 6.91 -15.18 15.32
CA ASN A 147 7.56 -16.47 15.07
C ASN A 147 7.10 -17.53 16.08
N ASP A 148 7.18 -17.22 17.37
CA ASP A 148 6.94 -18.18 18.45
C ASP A 148 5.54 -18.06 19.09
N GLY A 149 4.82 -16.95 18.84
CA GLY A 149 3.68 -16.58 19.68
C GLY A 149 4.13 -16.01 21.02
N ASP A 150 3.20 -15.68 21.91
CA ASP A 150 3.53 -15.01 23.18
C ASP A 150 4.29 -15.91 24.17
N SER A 151 4.41 -17.22 23.88
CA SER A 151 5.31 -18.14 24.59
C SER A 151 6.78 -17.71 24.60
N TYR A 152 7.22 -16.85 23.68
CA TYR A 152 8.57 -16.29 23.69
C TYR A 152 8.90 -15.58 25.01
N LEU A 153 7.91 -14.97 25.67
CA LEU A 153 8.12 -14.30 26.96
C LEU A 153 8.64 -15.26 28.03
N MET A 154 8.15 -16.51 28.01
CA MET A 154 8.61 -17.56 28.92
C MET A 154 10.06 -17.95 28.62
N LYS A 155 10.42 -18.04 27.32
CA LYS A 155 11.79 -18.34 26.88
C LYS A 155 12.75 -17.24 27.32
N VAL A 156 12.39 -15.97 27.11
CA VAL A 156 13.21 -14.81 27.49
C VAL A 156 13.41 -14.77 29.00
N LYS A 157 12.35 -14.92 29.80
CA LYS A 157 12.47 -14.93 31.28
C LYS A 157 13.34 -16.08 31.77
N LYS A 158 13.25 -17.26 31.16
CA LYS A 158 14.12 -18.40 31.47
C LYS A 158 15.60 -18.08 31.21
N ILE A 159 15.92 -17.44 30.08
CA ILE A 159 17.30 -17.03 29.74
C ILE A 159 17.81 -15.99 30.73
N LEU A 160 16.96 -15.04 31.11
CA LEU A 160 17.29 -14.01 32.10
C LEU A 160 17.29 -14.53 33.55
N SER A 161 17.04 -15.82 33.76
CA SER A 161 16.92 -16.44 35.09
C SER A 161 15.88 -15.75 36.00
N LEU A 162 14.82 -15.22 35.39
CA LEU A 162 13.71 -14.56 36.08
C LEU A 162 12.51 -15.50 36.21
N SER A 163 11.85 -15.44 37.37
CA SER A 163 10.57 -16.15 37.56
C SER A 163 9.49 -15.56 36.65
N PRO A 164 8.79 -16.37 35.85
CA PRO A 164 7.71 -15.90 35.00
C PRO A 164 6.54 -15.28 35.76
N GLY A 165 6.23 -15.80 36.94
CA GLY A 165 5.03 -15.45 37.69
C GLY A 165 3.77 -16.05 37.08
N LYS A 166 2.80 -16.37 37.94
CA LYS A 166 1.52 -17.01 37.59
C LYS A 166 0.73 -16.23 36.54
N ASP A 167 0.70 -14.90 36.65
CA ASP A 167 -0.09 -14.05 35.76
C ASP A 167 0.47 -14.01 34.34
N THR A 168 1.80 -13.95 34.20
CA THR A 168 2.44 -13.99 32.88
C THR A 168 2.16 -15.32 32.20
N GLU A 169 2.27 -16.42 32.94
CA GLU A 169 1.95 -17.75 32.41
C GLU A 169 0.49 -17.86 31.96
N SER A 170 -0.44 -17.39 32.78
CA SER A 170 -1.87 -17.39 32.46
C SER A 170 -2.16 -16.58 31.19
N TYR A 171 -1.58 -15.37 31.10
CA TYR A 171 -1.70 -14.50 29.93
C TYR A 171 -1.17 -15.19 28.66
N VAL A 172 0.06 -15.71 28.71
CA VAL A 172 0.70 -16.38 27.58
C VAL A 172 -0.14 -17.57 27.10
N ARG A 173 -0.60 -18.43 28.01
CA ARG A 173 -1.45 -19.58 27.69
C ARG A 173 -2.75 -19.13 27.00
N SER A 174 -3.38 -18.07 27.50
CA SER A 174 -4.61 -17.52 26.95
C SER A 174 -4.41 -16.96 25.54
N GLN A 175 -3.40 -16.12 25.33
CA GLN A 175 -3.12 -15.52 24.01
C GLN A 175 -2.77 -16.58 22.97
N ASP A 176 -1.92 -17.55 23.30
CA ASP A 176 -1.56 -18.61 22.37
C ASP A 176 -2.74 -19.54 22.06
N SER A 177 -3.63 -19.80 23.03
CA SER A 177 -4.89 -20.52 22.79
C SER A 177 -5.78 -19.78 21.79
N ILE A 178 -5.94 -18.46 21.95
CA ILE A 178 -6.69 -17.60 21.01
C ILE A 178 -6.04 -17.63 19.62
N ARG A 179 -4.71 -17.49 19.54
CA ARG A 179 -3.96 -17.55 18.28
C ARG A 179 -4.17 -18.87 17.55
N LYS A 180 -4.05 -20.00 18.26
CA LYS A 180 -4.30 -21.35 17.72
C LYS A 180 -5.74 -21.49 17.20
N LYS A 181 -6.74 -21.09 18.00
CA LYS A 181 -8.16 -21.11 17.59
C LYS A 181 -8.41 -20.25 16.35
N ARG A 182 -7.83 -19.04 16.27
CA ARG A 182 -7.93 -18.16 15.10
C ARG A 182 -7.29 -18.79 13.85
N ALA A 183 -6.13 -19.43 14.00
CA ALA A 183 -5.46 -20.12 12.89
C ALA A 183 -6.27 -21.30 12.34
N VAL A 184 -6.86 -22.12 13.22
CA VAL A 184 -7.77 -23.21 12.82
C VAL A 184 -9.00 -22.64 12.11
N LYS A 185 -9.65 -21.63 12.71
CA LYS A 185 -10.84 -20.98 12.12
C LYS A 185 -10.56 -20.38 10.75
N ALA A 186 -9.37 -19.80 10.54
CA ALA A 186 -8.98 -19.21 9.25
C ALA A 186 -8.88 -20.23 8.12
N LYS A 187 -8.65 -21.52 8.44
CA LYS A 187 -8.56 -22.60 7.45
C LYS A 187 -9.94 -23.12 7.01
N LEU A 188 -10.98 -22.94 7.82
CA LEU A 188 -12.34 -23.43 7.56
C LEU A 188 -12.94 -22.81 6.27
N ALA A 189 -13.57 -23.64 5.45
CA ALA A 189 -14.19 -23.21 4.19
C ALA A 189 -15.26 -22.12 4.39
N ILE A 190 -16.09 -22.26 5.43
CA ILE A 190 -17.12 -21.27 5.80
C ILE A 190 -16.49 -19.90 6.09
N PHE A 191 -15.38 -19.88 6.82
CA PHE A 191 -14.68 -18.64 7.16
C PHE A 191 -14.03 -18.00 5.93
N LYS A 192 -13.42 -18.80 5.05
CA LYS A 192 -12.90 -18.33 3.75
C LYS A 192 -14.01 -17.74 2.88
N LYS A 193 -15.18 -18.40 2.79
CA LYS A 193 -16.36 -17.91 2.05
C LYS A 193 -16.87 -16.58 2.62
N ARG A 194 -17.01 -16.48 3.95
CA ARG A 194 -17.39 -15.23 4.62
C ARG A 194 -16.38 -14.11 4.37
N ARG A 195 -15.08 -14.40 4.43
CA ARG A 195 -14.02 -13.43 4.13
C ARG A 195 -14.13 -12.88 2.71
N ASN A 196 -14.34 -13.75 1.72
CA ASN A 196 -14.50 -13.35 0.33
C ASN A 196 -15.75 -12.48 0.13
N MET A 197 -16.87 -12.85 0.75
CA MET A 197 -18.10 -12.05 0.73
C MET A 197 -17.87 -10.65 1.34
N LEU A 198 -17.18 -10.56 2.48
CA LEU A 198 -16.85 -9.27 3.10
C LEU A 198 -15.89 -8.43 2.24
N ALA A 199 -14.97 -9.07 1.51
CA ALA A 199 -14.08 -8.37 0.58
C ALA A 199 -14.88 -7.79 -0.61
N ILE A 200 -15.84 -8.54 -1.16
CA ILE A 200 -16.74 -8.07 -2.21
C ILE A 200 -17.57 -6.87 -1.72
N LYS A 201 -18.19 -6.98 -0.53
CA LYS A 201 -18.96 -5.88 0.07
C LYS A 201 -18.11 -4.62 0.26
N ARG A 202 -16.89 -4.76 0.79
CA ARG A 202 -15.95 -3.63 0.95
C ARG A 202 -15.55 -3.00 -0.38
N LYS A 203 -15.33 -3.81 -1.43
CA LYS A 203 -15.03 -3.30 -2.76
C LYS A 203 -16.22 -2.51 -3.35
N ALA A 204 -17.43 -3.02 -3.19
CA ALA A 204 -18.64 -2.33 -3.63
C ALA A 204 -18.80 -0.98 -2.93
N LEU A 205 -18.61 -0.94 -1.60
CA LEU A 205 -18.64 0.29 -0.82
C LEU A 205 -17.58 1.30 -1.29
N ARG A 206 -16.32 0.87 -1.45
CA ARG A 206 -15.25 1.74 -1.97
C ARG A 206 -15.58 2.30 -3.35
N THR A 207 -16.19 1.49 -4.22
CA THR A 207 -16.58 1.93 -5.57
C THR A 207 -17.68 2.98 -5.50
N LYS A 208 -18.66 2.79 -4.61
CA LYS A 208 -19.73 3.76 -4.36
C LYS A 208 -19.16 5.09 -3.86
N ASN A 209 -18.29 5.05 -2.84
CA ASN A 209 -17.65 6.24 -2.28
C ASN A 209 -16.79 6.97 -3.33
N ALA A 210 -15.96 6.24 -4.08
CA ALA A 210 -15.15 6.86 -5.15
C ALA A 210 -15.99 7.48 -6.28
N THR A 211 -17.22 6.99 -6.50
CA THR A 211 -18.15 7.60 -7.46
C THR A 211 -18.74 8.91 -6.93
N PHE A 212 -18.91 9.02 -5.61
CA PHE A 212 -19.42 10.20 -4.93
C PHE A 212 -18.34 11.28 -4.73
N GLU A 213 -17.15 10.87 -4.30
CA GLU A 213 -16.03 11.74 -3.90
C GLU A 213 -15.15 12.17 -5.11
N GLY A 214 -15.25 11.48 -6.26
CA GLY A 214 -14.34 11.68 -7.38
C GLY A 214 -12.99 10.97 -7.20
N ILE A 215 -12.09 11.05 -8.19
CA ILE A 215 -10.77 10.42 -8.12
C ILE A 215 -9.83 11.32 -7.30
N GLN A 216 -9.72 11.09 -6.00
CA GLN A 216 -8.80 11.85 -5.13
C GLN A 216 -7.38 11.25 -5.07
N TYR A 217 -7.24 9.93 -5.34
CA TYR A 217 -5.95 9.23 -5.34
C TYR A 217 -5.88 8.19 -6.45
N GLN A 218 -4.84 8.27 -7.28
CA GLN A 218 -4.54 7.26 -8.30
C GLN A 218 -3.61 6.19 -7.71
N SER A 219 -3.98 4.91 -7.87
CA SER A 219 -3.12 3.79 -7.51
C SER A 219 -2.01 3.63 -8.56
N ASN A 220 -0.81 3.17 -8.17
CA ASN A 220 0.36 2.97 -9.05
C ASN A 220 1.04 4.24 -9.60
N CYS A 221 0.88 5.42 -8.99
CA CYS A 221 1.61 6.64 -9.40
C CYS A 221 3.15 6.54 -9.42
N GLY A 222 3.75 5.48 -8.84
CA GLY A 222 5.20 5.23 -8.88
C GLY A 222 5.65 4.14 -9.86
N MET A 223 4.74 3.59 -10.69
CA MET A 223 5.04 2.48 -11.62
C MET A 223 5.01 2.93 -13.10
N GLU A 224 4.86 4.23 -13.36
CA GLU A 224 5.11 4.78 -14.69
C GLU A 224 6.62 4.74 -14.91
N THR A 225 7.10 3.62 -15.47
CA THR A 225 8.45 3.55 -16.01
C THR A 225 8.45 4.37 -17.29
N ASP A 226 8.59 5.68 -17.15
CA ASP A 226 9.08 6.49 -18.24
C ASP A 226 10.46 5.96 -18.61
N SER A 227 10.55 5.51 -19.86
CA SER A 227 11.78 5.13 -20.51
C SER A 227 12.74 6.31 -20.51
N GLY A 228 13.77 6.27 -19.65
CA GLY A 228 14.90 7.20 -19.75
C GLY A 228 15.69 7.52 -18.49
N PHE A 229 15.30 7.08 -17.29
CA PHE A 229 15.99 7.54 -16.07
C PHE A 229 17.21 6.68 -15.70
N VAL A 230 18.39 7.11 -16.13
CA VAL A 230 19.67 6.73 -15.50
C VAL A 230 19.77 7.49 -14.17
N PRO A 231 19.89 6.82 -13.02
CA PRO A 231 19.94 7.51 -11.74
C PRO A 231 21.34 8.08 -11.52
N THR A 232 21.52 9.37 -11.80
CA THR A 232 22.62 10.15 -11.23
C THR A 232 22.13 10.85 -9.97
N SER A 233 22.99 10.90 -8.95
CA SER A 233 22.77 11.41 -7.59
C SER A 233 22.28 12.87 -7.49
N SER A 234 22.24 13.60 -8.60
CA SER A 234 21.79 15.00 -8.69
C SER A 234 20.27 15.19 -8.71
N ASN A 235 19.48 14.15 -9.02
CA ASN A 235 18.04 14.32 -9.29
C ASN A 235 17.11 14.25 -8.06
N LEU A 236 17.62 13.88 -6.88
CA LEU A 236 16.83 13.93 -5.64
C LEU A 236 16.58 15.36 -5.14
N ILE A 237 17.44 16.31 -5.53
CA ILE A 237 17.33 17.71 -5.15
C ILE A 237 16.33 18.44 -6.08
N SER A 238 16.22 18.02 -7.34
CA SER A 238 15.41 18.72 -8.34
C SER A 238 13.89 18.54 -8.19
N PHE A 239 13.40 17.41 -7.68
CA PHE A 239 11.95 17.16 -7.63
C PHE A 239 11.24 17.92 -6.49
N ASN A 240 11.92 18.19 -5.38
CA ASN A 240 11.33 18.91 -4.25
C ASN A 240 11.33 20.44 -4.46
N ASN A 241 12.24 20.97 -5.29
CA ASN A 241 12.32 22.39 -5.59
C ASN A 241 11.17 22.90 -6.48
N VAL A 242 10.52 22.01 -7.24
CA VAL A 242 9.46 22.38 -8.19
C VAL A 242 8.15 22.78 -7.49
N THR A 243 7.88 22.31 -6.28
CA THR A 243 6.60 22.57 -5.59
C THR A 243 6.61 23.80 -4.67
N LEU A 244 7.74 24.13 -4.03
CA LEU A 244 7.83 25.27 -3.11
C LEU A 244 8.12 26.60 -3.80
N LEU A 245 8.71 26.58 -5.00
CA LEU A 245 8.99 27.80 -5.75
C LEU A 245 7.70 28.58 -6.12
N PRO A 246 6.66 27.96 -6.70
CA PRO A 246 5.38 28.63 -6.95
C PRO A 246 4.73 29.15 -5.67
N VAL A 247 4.83 28.42 -4.55
CA VAL A 247 4.30 28.86 -3.25
C VAL A 247 5.01 30.12 -2.77
N SER A 248 6.35 30.17 -2.88
CA SER A 248 7.11 31.38 -2.52
C SER A 248 6.71 32.59 -3.37
N GLN A 249 6.53 32.40 -4.68
CA GLN A 249 6.12 33.46 -5.61
C GLN A 249 4.71 33.97 -5.30
N PHE A 250 3.79 33.05 -5.03
CA PHE A 250 2.42 33.39 -4.64
C PHE A 250 2.38 34.21 -3.36
N LEU A 251 3.11 33.80 -2.31
CA LEU A 251 3.15 34.54 -1.05
C LEU A 251 3.77 35.93 -1.24
N SER A 252 4.89 36.03 -1.97
CA SER A 252 5.49 37.33 -2.32
C SER A 252 4.58 38.23 -3.16
N SER A 253 3.67 37.65 -3.96
CA SER A 253 2.71 38.45 -4.74
C SER A 253 1.61 39.08 -3.88
N ILE A 254 1.35 38.52 -2.69
CA ILE A 254 0.32 39.02 -1.77
C ILE A 254 0.90 40.12 -0.88
N SER A 255 2.07 39.85 -0.26
CA SER A 255 2.68 40.75 0.72
C SER A 255 4.17 40.48 0.84
N THR A 256 4.91 41.48 1.32
CA THR A 256 6.32 41.34 1.69
C THR A 256 6.50 40.51 2.97
N GLN A 257 5.51 40.49 3.86
CA GLN A 257 5.49 39.66 5.06
C GLN A 257 4.11 39.01 5.26
N CYS A 258 4.10 37.70 5.51
CA CYS A 258 2.90 36.89 5.67
C CYS A 258 2.92 36.15 7.01
N LEU A 259 1.79 36.19 7.73
CA LEU A 259 1.49 35.30 8.84
C LEU A 259 0.59 34.18 8.34
N LEU A 260 1.07 32.93 8.38
CA LEU A 260 0.27 31.79 7.90
C LEU A 260 -0.65 31.27 9.01
N VAL A 261 -1.94 31.23 8.70
CA VAL A 261 -3.00 30.82 9.62
C VAL A 261 -3.47 29.42 9.22
N ALA A 262 -3.41 28.46 10.15
CA ALA A 262 -3.96 27.12 9.95
C ALA A 262 -4.69 26.64 11.20
N HIS A 263 -5.59 25.67 11.04
CA HIS A 263 -6.29 25.04 12.15
C HIS A 263 -5.58 23.74 12.53
N ASN A 264 -5.11 23.62 13.76
CA ASN A 264 -4.12 22.63 14.16
C ASN A 264 -2.78 22.83 13.41
N ALA A 265 -2.36 24.10 13.30
CA ALA A 265 -1.20 24.53 12.52
C ALA A 265 0.08 23.77 12.88
N ARG A 266 0.21 23.21 14.09
CA ARG A 266 1.36 22.39 14.50
C ARG A 266 1.63 21.23 13.53
N PHE A 267 0.60 20.66 12.90
CA PHE A 267 0.78 19.63 11.88
C PHE A 267 1.33 20.22 10.58
N ASP A 268 0.59 21.15 9.96
CA ASP A 268 0.94 21.70 8.64
C ASP A 268 2.23 22.51 8.64
N SER A 269 2.44 23.34 9.67
CA SER A 269 3.67 24.16 9.81
C SER A 269 4.92 23.29 9.93
N SER A 270 4.87 22.19 10.67
CA SER A 270 6.01 21.28 10.81
C SER A 270 6.40 20.66 9.47
N HIS A 271 5.41 20.24 8.67
CA HIS A 271 5.65 19.68 7.34
C HIS A 271 6.17 20.73 6.36
N LEU A 272 5.62 21.96 6.38
CA LEU A 272 6.07 23.03 5.52
C LEU A 272 7.50 23.48 5.87
N ILE A 273 7.80 23.69 7.15
CA ILE A 273 9.16 24.04 7.62
C ILE A 273 10.15 22.96 7.22
N HIS A 274 9.82 21.69 7.47
CA HIS A 274 10.69 20.57 7.08
C HIS A 274 10.95 20.57 5.57
N SER A 275 9.94 20.85 4.75
CA SER A 275 10.08 20.94 3.30
C SER A 275 10.98 22.12 2.88
N ILE A 276 10.81 23.28 3.50
CA ILE A 276 11.65 24.48 3.27
C ILE A 276 13.11 24.20 3.63
N VAL A 277 13.36 23.56 4.78
CA VAL A 277 14.73 23.20 5.21
C VAL A 277 15.35 22.17 4.27
N THR A 278 14.60 21.13 3.90
CA THR A 278 15.10 20.06 3.02
C THR A 278 15.38 20.54 1.59
N THR A 279 14.75 21.64 1.17
CA THR A 279 14.95 22.28 -0.15
C THR A 279 15.89 23.47 -0.11
N GLU A 280 16.52 23.75 1.05
CA GLU A 280 17.45 24.86 1.23
C GLU A 280 16.84 26.24 0.89
N MET A 281 15.51 26.39 1.05
CA MET A 281 14.80 27.64 0.75
C MET A 281 14.58 28.54 1.98
N VAL A 282 15.33 28.29 3.06
CA VAL A 282 15.15 28.97 4.36
C VAL A 282 15.30 30.47 4.23
N ASP A 283 16.36 30.94 3.56
CA ASP A 283 16.61 32.38 3.38
C ASP A 283 15.46 33.06 2.66
N LYS A 284 14.97 32.44 1.57
CA LYS A 284 13.86 32.98 0.78
C LYS A 284 12.55 33.04 1.56
N PHE A 285 12.24 32.00 2.33
CA PHE A 285 11.00 31.99 3.12
C PHE A 285 11.13 32.84 4.39
N SER A 286 12.31 33.06 4.94
CA SER A 286 12.51 33.95 6.10
C SER A 286 12.23 35.41 5.80
N THR A 287 12.42 35.86 4.55
CA THR A 287 12.07 37.23 4.15
C THR A 287 10.57 37.40 3.94
N ILE A 288 9.85 36.31 3.64
CA ILE A 288 8.42 36.33 3.29
C ILE A 288 7.54 35.97 4.49
N LEU A 289 7.96 35.03 5.34
CA LEU A 289 7.15 34.49 6.42
C LEU A 289 7.51 35.14 7.75
N LEU A 290 6.53 35.80 8.37
CA LEU A 290 6.63 36.28 9.74
C LEU A 290 6.47 35.14 10.75
N GLY A 291 5.64 34.14 10.42
CA GLY A 291 5.44 32.97 11.28
C GLY A 291 4.15 32.23 10.98
N PHE A 292 3.74 31.41 11.96
CA PHE A 292 2.54 30.58 11.91
C PHE A 292 1.64 30.88 13.12
N THR A 293 0.33 30.82 12.91
CA THR A 293 -0.65 30.89 14.01
C THR A 293 -1.64 29.74 13.94
N ASP A 294 -1.96 29.19 15.12
CA ASP A 294 -2.85 28.04 15.26
C ASP A 294 -4.22 28.48 15.77
N THR A 295 -5.22 28.46 14.88
CA THR A 295 -6.59 28.82 15.25
C THR A 295 -7.20 27.84 16.24
N LEU A 296 -6.75 26.59 16.31
CA LEU A 296 -7.25 25.61 17.27
C LEU A 296 -6.96 26.05 18.72
N ALA A 297 -5.77 26.58 18.98
CA ALA A 297 -5.41 27.11 20.29
C ALA A 297 -6.25 28.33 20.66
N ILE A 298 -6.51 29.21 19.68
CA ILE A 298 -7.35 30.40 19.85
C ILE A 298 -8.79 30.00 20.21
N PHE A 299 -9.40 29.08 19.45
CA PHE A 299 -10.77 28.64 19.70
C PHE A 299 -10.93 27.91 21.03
N ARG A 300 -9.95 27.08 21.44
CA ARG A 300 -9.98 26.42 22.76
C ARG A 300 -9.95 27.40 23.92
N LYS A 301 -9.26 28.54 23.76
CA LYS A 301 -9.20 29.59 24.77
C LYS A 301 -10.49 30.42 24.82
N ASN A 302 -11.06 30.72 23.65
CA ASN A 302 -12.23 31.59 23.54
C ASN A 302 -13.58 30.88 23.76
N LEU A 303 -13.62 29.55 23.58
CA LEU A 303 -14.83 28.72 23.74
C LEU A 303 -14.60 27.58 24.76
N PRO A 304 -14.36 27.91 26.05
CA PRO A 304 -14.02 26.92 27.08
C PRO A 304 -15.18 25.95 27.39
N GLU A 305 -16.41 26.30 27.02
CA GLU A 305 -17.61 25.49 27.18
C GLU A 305 -17.64 24.28 26.23
N ARG A 306 -16.97 24.36 25.08
CA ARG A 306 -16.88 23.24 24.13
C ARG A 306 -15.84 22.23 24.61
N LYS A 307 -16.30 21.12 25.19
CA LYS A 307 -15.44 20.03 25.67
C LYS A 307 -15.64 18.76 24.83
N GLY A 308 -14.58 18.27 24.18
CA GLY A 308 -14.61 17.02 23.42
C GLY A 308 -13.60 16.98 22.27
N ARG A 309 -13.16 15.77 21.89
CA ARG A 309 -12.10 15.57 20.88
C ARG A 309 -12.52 16.03 19.47
N ASP A 310 -13.81 16.05 19.19
CA ASP A 310 -14.37 16.39 17.88
C ASP A 310 -15.05 17.77 17.83
N MET A 311 -15.17 18.46 18.97
CA MET A 311 -15.91 19.74 19.08
C MET A 311 -15.20 20.94 18.44
N PHE A 312 -13.90 20.81 18.18
CA PHE A 312 -13.07 21.80 17.50
C PHE A 312 -12.59 21.27 16.16
N LYS A 313 -13.40 20.49 15.44
CA LYS A 313 -13.16 20.25 14.01
C LYS A 313 -13.60 21.46 13.22
N LEU A 314 -12.92 21.76 12.11
CA LEU A 314 -13.30 22.87 11.24
C LEU A 314 -14.78 22.78 10.80
N GLU A 315 -15.25 21.56 10.48
CA GLU A 315 -16.65 21.26 10.12
C GLU A 315 -17.68 21.60 11.21
N GLN A 316 -17.26 21.72 12.47
CA GLN A 316 -18.11 22.02 13.62
C GLN A 316 -17.99 23.49 14.08
N LEU A 317 -17.02 24.22 13.50
CA LEU A 317 -16.72 25.61 13.79
C LEU A 317 -17.20 26.56 12.68
N ALA A 318 -17.30 26.06 11.44
CA ALA A 318 -17.92 26.72 10.31
C ALA A 318 -19.45 26.60 10.36
#